data_AF-A0A381S581-F1
#
_entry.id   AF-A0A381S581-F1
#
_cell.length_a   1.000
_cell.length_b   1.000
_cell.length_c   1.000
_cell.angle_alpha   90.00
_cell.angle_beta   90.00
_cell.angle_gamma   90.00
#
_symmetry.space_group_name_H-M   'P 1'
#
loop_
_entity.id
_entity.type
_entity.pdbx_description
1 polymer ?
#
loop_
_entity_poly.entity_id
_entity_poly.type
_entity_poly.pdbx_seq_one_letter_code
_entity_poly.pdbx_strand_id
1 'polypeptide(L)'
;MTEQNSFTQVGDIETRFPFTAIVGQVAMKRALLLNAVNPKIGGVLVRGKKGTAKSTAVRSLASLLPEVTVVQGCPYNCSPDERQGLCSRCEPANDSVQTVVRQIPIVDLPVGATEDRLVGSLDIEEAIKTGNRVFEPGLIAATHRGILYIDEVNLLNDHLVDILLDAAAMGRNYVEREGISITHRSEFILVGTMNPE
;
A
#
# COMPACT_ATOMS: atom_id res chain seq x y z
N MET A 1 -23.06 26.40 -30.65
CA MET A 1 -22.22 25.51 -31.49
C MET A 1 -20.79 25.69 -30.97
N THR A 2 -20.39 24.86 -30.00
CA THR A 2 -19.52 23.66 -30.18
C THR A 2 -18.15 24.08 -30.74
N GLU A 3 -17.01 23.85 -30.08
CA GLU A 3 -16.58 22.63 -29.38
C GLU A 3 -15.70 22.91 -28.15
N GLN A 4 -15.93 22.09 -27.12
CA GLN A 4 -15.04 21.87 -25.99
C GLN A 4 -13.88 20.98 -26.46
N ASN A 5 -12.63 21.39 -26.25
CA ASN A 5 -11.48 20.49 -26.27
C ASN A 5 -11.01 20.27 -24.83
N SER A 6 -11.69 19.34 -24.16
CA SER A 6 -11.21 18.68 -22.95
C SER A 6 -10.34 17.49 -23.36
N PHE A 7 -9.03 17.73 -23.56
CA PHE A 7 -8.07 16.65 -23.61
C PHE A 7 -7.78 16.20 -22.18
N THR A 8 -8.45 15.12 -21.78
CA THR A 8 -8.18 14.34 -20.59
C THR A 8 -6.70 13.96 -20.57
N GLN A 9 -5.97 14.37 -19.52
CA GLN A 9 -4.63 13.87 -19.26
C GLN A 9 -4.71 12.36 -19.04
N VAL A 10 -4.27 11.60 -20.05
CA VAL A 10 -3.91 10.19 -19.88
C VAL A 10 -2.74 10.18 -18.90
N GLY A 11 -2.97 9.70 -17.68
CA GLY A 11 -1.94 9.64 -16.64
C GLY A 11 -0.70 8.96 -17.18
N ASP A 12 0.46 9.56 -16.92
CA ASP A 12 1.77 9.06 -17.33
C ASP A 12 1.88 7.55 -17.06
N ILE A 13 1.93 6.75 -18.12
CA ILE A 13 2.41 5.38 -18.04
C ILE A 13 3.91 5.52 -17.79
N GLU A 14 4.29 5.73 -16.53
CA GLU A 14 5.66 5.54 -16.08
C GLU A 14 6.08 4.18 -16.63
N THR A 15 6.96 4.18 -17.64
CA THR A 15 7.20 3.00 -18.47
C THR A 15 8.01 2.01 -17.66
N ARG A 16 7.30 1.23 -16.83
CA ARG A 16 7.88 0.24 -15.94
C ARG A 16 8.49 -0.86 -16.80
N PHE A 17 9.69 -1.29 -16.43
CA PHE A 17 10.37 -2.39 -17.10
C PHE A 17 9.48 -3.65 -17.11
N PRO A 18 9.30 -4.36 -18.23
CA PRO A 18 8.39 -5.50 -18.28
C PRO A 18 8.84 -6.66 -17.37
N PHE A 19 7.92 -7.21 -16.57
CA PHE A 19 8.22 -8.32 -15.65
C PHE A 19 8.77 -9.56 -16.37
N THR A 20 8.26 -9.81 -17.59
CA THR A 20 8.71 -10.90 -18.46
C THR A 20 10.14 -10.69 -18.96
N ALA A 21 10.56 -9.44 -19.17
CA ALA A 21 11.89 -9.09 -19.69
C ALA A 21 13.02 -9.23 -18.66
N ILE A 22 12.70 -9.46 -17.37
CA ILE A 22 13.72 -9.66 -16.33
C ILE A 22 14.43 -10.99 -16.60
N VAL A 23 15.74 -10.94 -16.81
CA VAL A 23 16.51 -12.15 -17.15
C VAL A 23 16.71 -13.02 -15.90
N GLY A 24 16.43 -14.32 -16.02
CA GLY A 24 16.61 -15.28 -14.94
C GLY A 24 15.67 -15.03 -13.75
N GLN A 25 16.22 -15.10 -12.53
CA GLN A 25 15.51 -14.84 -11.28
C GLN A 25 14.20 -15.65 -11.10
N VAL A 26 14.21 -16.90 -11.57
CA VAL A 26 13.01 -17.77 -11.63
C VAL A 26 12.35 -17.92 -10.26
N ALA A 27 13.15 -18.10 -9.20
CA ALA A 27 12.64 -18.21 -7.83
C ALA A 27 11.97 -16.91 -7.35
N MET A 28 12.59 -15.75 -7.57
CA MET A 28 12.02 -14.44 -7.20
C MET A 28 10.72 -14.18 -7.97
N LYS A 29 10.71 -14.40 -9.29
CA LYS A 29 9.51 -14.22 -10.10
C LYS A 29 8.37 -15.10 -9.62
N ARG A 30 8.66 -16.38 -9.35
CA ARG A 30 7.67 -17.33 -8.85
C ARG A 30 7.11 -16.92 -7.49
N ALA A 31 7.97 -16.50 -6.55
CA ALA A 31 7.55 -16.04 -5.23
C ALA A 31 6.62 -14.82 -5.33
N LEU A 32 6.99 -13.83 -6.15
CA LEU A 32 6.19 -12.63 -6.39
C LEU A 32 4.82 -12.96 -7.00
N LEU A 33 4.76 -13.84 -8.01
CA LEU A 33 3.50 -14.26 -8.63
C LEU A 33 2.61 -15.05 -7.67
N LEU A 34 3.18 -15.95 -6.87
CA LEU A 34 2.41 -16.69 -5.87
C LEU A 34 1.81 -15.75 -4.82
N ASN A 35 2.58 -14.75 -4.39
CA ASN A 35 2.11 -13.76 -3.43
C ASN A 35 1.04 -12.83 -4.02
N ALA A 36 1.15 -12.48 -5.30
CA ALA A 36 0.11 -11.75 -6.01
C ALA A 36 -1.21 -12.52 -6.11
N VAL A 37 -1.16 -13.85 -6.25
CA VAL A 37 -2.36 -14.72 -6.25
C VAL A 37 -2.95 -14.86 -4.86
N ASN A 38 -2.10 -15.05 -3.84
CA ASN A 38 -2.55 -15.19 -2.47
C ASN A 38 -1.58 -14.47 -1.50
N PRO A 39 -1.89 -13.22 -1.11
CA PRO A 39 -1.07 -12.45 -0.16
C PRO A 39 -0.94 -13.12 1.22
N LYS A 40 -1.89 -14.00 1.59
CA LYS A 40 -1.87 -14.71 2.88
C LYS A 40 -0.79 -15.79 2.99
N ILE A 41 -0.05 -16.07 1.91
CA ILE A 41 1.14 -16.93 1.97
C ILE A 41 2.23 -16.29 2.86
N GLY A 42 2.14 -14.98 3.13
CA GLY A 42 3.10 -14.21 3.93
C GLY A 42 3.92 -13.27 3.06
N GLY A 43 4.88 -12.56 3.67
CA GLY A 43 5.76 -11.64 2.94
C GLY A 43 6.79 -12.36 2.06
N VAL A 44 7.19 -11.74 0.95
CA VAL A 44 8.29 -12.21 0.11
C VAL A 44 9.58 -11.51 0.51
N LEU A 45 10.60 -12.27 0.88
CA LEU A 45 11.94 -11.75 1.19
C LEU A 45 12.93 -12.06 0.06
N VAL A 46 13.38 -11.03 -0.64
CA VAL A 46 14.33 -11.16 -1.75
C VAL A 46 15.74 -10.84 -1.29
N ARG A 47 16.59 -11.85 -1.21
CA ARG A 47 18.03 -11.69 -0.92
C ARG A 47 18.82 -11.59 -2.21
N GLY A 48 19.74 -10.63 -2.30
CA GLY A 48 20.68 -10.55 -3.41
C GLY A 48 21.54 -9.30 -3.37
N LYS A 49 22.60 -9.26 -4.18
CA LYS A 49 23.52 -8.11 -4.25
C LYS A 49 22.83 -6.86 -4.78
N LYS A 50 23.44 -5.69 -4.58
CA LYS A 50 23.02 -4.46 -5.24
C LYS A 50 23.11 -4.65 -6.77
N GLY A 51 22.15 -4.10 -7.51
CA GLY A 51 22.11 -4.21 -8.98
C GLY A 51 21.48 -5.51 -9.53
N THR A 52 20.92 -6.39 -8.70
CA THR A 52 20.27 -7.64 -9.19
C THR A 52 18.80 -7.47 -9.60
N ALA A 53 18.38 -6.25 -9.94
CA ALA A 53 17.02 -5.92 -10.37
C ALA A 53 15.87 -6.29 -9.39
N LYS A 54 16.15 -6.37 -8.08
CA LYS A 54 15.13 -6.71 -7.05
C LYS A 54 13.97 -5.72 -7.05
N SER A 55 14.28 -4.44 -6.92
CA SER A 55 13.31 -3.35 -6.90
C SER A 55 12.59 -3.19 -8.24
N THR A 56 13.29 -3.43 -9.35
CA THR A 56 12.72 -3.49 -10.70
C THR A 56 11.68 -4.61 -10.83
N ALA A 57 11.95 -5.79 -10.28
CA ALA A 57 11.02 -6.92 -10.31
C ALA A 57 9.71 -6.62 -9.58
N VAL A 58 9.80 -6.05 -8.37
CA VAL A 58 8.62 -5.64 -7.62
C VAL A 58 7.83 -4.57 -8.36
N ARG A 59 8.50 -3.53 -8.89
CA ARG A 59 7.83 -2.48 -9.64
C ARG A 59 7.17 -2.99 -10.92
N SER A 60 7.81 -3.93 -11.61
CA SER A 60 7.25 -4.56 -12.79
C SER A 60 6.06 -5.49 -12.51
N LEU A 61 5.96 -6.06 -11.30
CA LEU A 61 4.83 -6.89 -10.90
C LEU A 61 3.54 -6.07 -10.85
N ALA A 62 3.60 -4.83 -10.35
CA ALA A 62 2.42 -3.97 -10.25
C ALA A 62 1.76 -3.72 -11.62
N SER A 63 2.53 -3.69 -12.70
CA SER A 63 2.01 -3.56 -14.08
C SER A 63 1.28 -4.81 -14.59
N LEU A 64 1.42 -5.95 -13.91
CA LEU A 64 0.70 -7.18 -14.24
C LEU A 64 -0.59 -7.34 -13.42
N LEU A 65 -0.72 -6.61 -12.33
CA LEU A 65 -1.87 -6.72 -11.44
C LEU A 65 -3.07 -5.97 -12.05
N PRO A 66 -4.30 -6.46 -11.81
CA PRO A 66 -5.48 -5.78 -12.30
C PRO A 66 -5.60 -4.38 -11.69
N GLU A 67 -6.14 -3.44 -12.46
CA GLU A 67 -6.51 -2.14 -11.92
C GLU A 67 -7.59 -2.31 -10.84
N VAL A 68 -7.57 -1.38 -9.89
CA VAL A 68 -8.51 -1.35 -8.77
C VAL A 68 -9.40 -0.14 -8.89
N THR A 69 -10.71 -0.36 -8.79
CA THR A 69 -11.68 0.72 -8.57
C THR A 69 -11.63 1.12 -7.11
N VAL A 70 -11.44 2.41 -6.85
CA VAL A 70 -11.35 2.98 -5.51
C VAL A 70 -12.23 4.22 -5.38
N VAL A 71 -12.68 4.51 -4.17
CA VAL A 71 -13.31 5.78 -3.85
C VAL A 71 -12.31 6.93 -4.07
N GLN A 72 -12.71 7.93 -4.85
CA GLN A 72 -11.86 9.07 -5.17
C GLN A 72 -11.48 9.85 -3.90
N GLY A 73 -10.18 10.10 -3.72
CA GLY A 73 -9.65 10.83 -2.55
C GLY A 73 -9.64 10.02 -1.24
N CYS A 74 -10.01 8.74 -1.26
CA CYS A 74 -9.90 7.88 -0.09
C CYS A 74 -8.43 7.48 0.16
N PRO A 75 -7.84 7.81 1.33
CA PRO A 75 -6.46 7.48 1.64
C PRO A 75 -6.24 5.98 1.91
N TYR A 76 -7.33 5.23 2.13
CA TYR A 76 -7.30 3.78 2.39
C TYR A 76 -7.61 2.96 1.14
N ASN A 77 -7.86 3.57 -0.01
CA ASN A 77 -8.16 2.86 -1.25
C ASN A 77 -9.41 1.95 -1.16
N CYS A 78 -10.40 2.36 -0.35
CA CYS A 78 -11.63 1.61 -0.15
C CYS A 78 -12.30 1.28 -1.49
N SER A 79 -12.77 0.03 -1.60
CA SER A 79 -13.57 -0.39 -2.75
C SER A 79 -14.97 0.23 -2.67
N PRO A 80 -15.52 0.76 -3.77
CA PRO A 80 -16.93 1.19 -3.79
C PRO A 80 -17.91 0.02 -3.65
N ASP A 81 -17.47 -1.20 -3.97
CA ASP A 81 -18.32 -2.40 -3.92
C ASP A 81 -18.38 -3.01 -2.51
N GLU A 82 -17.47 -2.61 -1.61
CA GLU A 82 -17.46 -3.10 -0.23
C GLU A 82 -18.54 -2.40 0.60
N ARG A 83 -19.36 -3.18 1.29
CA ARG A 83 -20.42 -2.66 2.17
C ARG A 83 -20.04 -2.67 3.66
N GLN A 84 -18.90 -3.26 4.02
CA GLN A 84 -18.45 -3.43 5.41
C GLN A 84 -16.94 -3.25 5.53
N GLY A 85 -16.50 -2.64 6.63
CA GLY A 85 -15.09 -2.38 6.89
C GLY A 85 -14.49 -1.27 6.03
N LEU A 86 -15.34 -0.36 5.55
CA LEU A 86 -14.92 0.90 4.94
C LEU A 86 -14.27 1.78 5.99
N CYS A 87 -13.40 2.70 5.57
CA CYS A 87 -12.88 3.72 6.47
C CYS A 87 -13.99 4.70 6.88
N SER A 88 -13.77 5.44 7.96
CA SER A 88 -14.72 6.45 8.49
C SER A 88 -15.18 7.50 7.46
N ARG A 89 -14.37 7.77 6.43
CA ARG A 89 -14.74 8.70 5.33
C ARG A 89 -15.69 8.07 4.29
N CYS A 90 -15.65 6.75 4.14
CA CYS A 90 -16.44 6.01 3.16
C CYS A 90 -17.65 5.30 3.80
N GLU A 91 -17.64 5.12 5.12
CA GLU A 91 -18.67 4.41 5.88
C GLU A 91 -20.09 5.03 5.82
N PRO A 92 -20.29 6.35 5.63
CA PRO A 92 -21.58 6.87 5.21
C PRO A 92 -21.64 6.83 3.67
N ALA A 93 -21.90 5.65 3.11
CA ALA A 93 -22.15 5.51 1.67
C ALA A 93 -23.41 6.31 1.28
N ASN A 94 -23.24 7.59 0.96
CA ASN A 94 -24.14 8.26 0.03
C ASN A 94 -24.10 7.44 -1.27
N ASP A 95 -25.24 7.17 -1.90
CA ASP A 95 -25.37 6.45 -3.18
C ASP A 95 -24.61 7.11 -4.36
N SER A 96 -23.83 8.18 -4.12
CA SER A 96 -23.13 8.98 -5.11
C SER A 96 -21.64 9.22 -4.77
N VAL A 97 -20.91 8.18 -4.32
CA VAL A 97 -19.46 8.30 -4.13
C VAL A 97 -18.76 8.30 -5.49
N GLN A 98 -17.93 9.32 -5.77
CA GLN A 98 -17.12 9.34 -6.99
C GLN A 98 -16.02 8.27 -6.91
N THR A 99 -15.83 7.54 -8.00
CA THR A 99 -14.86 6.44 -8.10
C THR A 99 -13.86 6.68 -9.21
N VAL A 100 -12.64 6.19 -9.01
CA VAL A 100 -11.59 6.19 -10.03
C VAL A 100 -11.00 4.79 -10.16
N VAL A 101 -10.65 4.42 -11.39
CA VAL A 101 -9.88 3.21 -11.68
C VAL A 101 -8.42 3.59 -11.79
N ARG A 102 -7.54 2.83 -11.13
CA ARG A 102 -6.09 3.07 -11.19
C ARG A 102 -5.30 1.79 -10.98
N GLN A 103 -4.05 1.84 -11.40
CA GLN A 103 -3.06 0.80 -11.11
C GLN A 103 -2.85 0.63 -9.60
N ILE A 104 -2.50 -0.58 -9.20
CA ILE A 104 -2.19 -0.92 -7.81
C ILE A 104 -1.03 -0.05 -7.31
N PRO A 105 -1.17 0.61 -6.14
CA PRO A 105 -0.11 1.45 -5.60
C PRO A 105 1.05 0.59 -5.12
N ILE A 106 2.27 1.10 -5.34
CA ILE A 106 3.47 0.61 -4.66
C ILE A 106 3.87 1.68 -3.66
N VAL A 107 3.98 1.30 -2.40
CA VAL A 107 4.39 2.19 -1.33
C VAL A 107 5.74 1.72 -0.81
N ASP A 108 6.74 2.59 -0.90
CA ASP A 108 8.07 2.33 -0.37
C ASP A 108 8.12 2.71 1.12
N LEU A 109 8.53 1.77 1.98
CA LEU A 109 8.83 2.03 3.39
C LEU A 109 10.29 2.49 3.51
N PRO A 110 10.56 3.74 3.92
CA PRO A 110 11.92 4.18 4.17
C PRO A 110 12.49 3.52 5.43
N VAL A 111 13.80 3.24 5.43
CA VAL A 111 14.52 2.63 6.56
C VAL A 111 14.34 3.43 7.87
N GLY A 112 14.29 4.76 7.78
CA GLY A 112 14.08 5.66 8.92
C GLY A 112 12.61 6.01 9.21
N ALA A 113 11.65 5.17 8.80
CA ALA A 113 10.25 5.40 9.13
C ALA A 113 10.03 5.36 10.64
N THR A 114 9.19 6.26 11.15
CA THR A 114 8.66 6.17 12.51
C THR A 114 7.45 5.24 12.54
N GLU A 115 7.10 4.74 13.72
CA GLU A 115 5.86 3.97 13.93
C GLU A 115 4.64 4.77 13.47
N ASP A 116 4.53 6.03 13.88
CA ASP A 116 3.43 6.92 13.50
C ASP A 116 3.33 7.11 11.98
N ARG A 117 4.46 7.21 11.26
CA ARG A 117 4.43 7.27 9.79
C ARG A 117 3.95 5.95 9.17
N LEU A 118 4.28 4.83 9.80
CA LEU A 118 3.90 3.51 9.32
C LEU A 118 2.41 3.22 9.56
N VAL A 119 1.96 3.32 10.81
CA VAL A 119 0.62 2.92 11.24
C VAL A 119 -0.40 4.06 11.14
N GLY A 120 0.06 5.30 11.24
CA GLY A 120 -0.75 6.52 11.31
C GLY A 120 -0.64 7.21 12.67
N SER A 121 -0.92 8.51 12.68
CA SER A 121 -0.89 9.38 13.87
C SER A 121 -2.28 9.93 14.19
N LEU A 122 -2.45 10.41 15.41
CA LEU A 122 -3.63 11.17 15.83
C LEU A 122 -3.20 12.62 16.08
N ASP A 123 -3.80 13.56 15.37
CA ASP A 123 -3.54 14.99 15.58
C ASP A 123 -4.39 15.50 16.75
N ILE A 124 -3.75 15.56 17.91
CA ILE A 124 -4.37 16.02 19.16
C ILE A 124 -4.56 17.53 19.14
N GLU A 125 -3.63 18.30 18.54
CA GLU A 125 -3.73 19.74 18.51
C GLU A 125 -4.97 20.19 17.73
N GLU A 126 -5.20 19.56 16.57
CA GLU A 126 -6.38 19.80 15.77
C GLU A 126 -7.64 19.27 16.45
N ALA A 127 -7.55 18.13 17.16
CA ALA A 127 -8.66 17.60 17.95
C ALA A 127 -9.09 18.54 19.08
N ILE A 128 -8.13 19.23 19.73
CA ILE A 128 -8.41 20.23 20.76
C ILE A 128 -9.01 21.50 20.15
N LYS A 129 -8.49 21.96 19.00
CA LYS A 129 -8.96 23.19 18.33
C LYS A 129 -10.37 23.03 17.73
N THR A 130 -10.63 21.93 17.05
CA THR A 130 -11.87 21.70 16.29
C THR A 130 -12.90 20.86 17.03
N GLY A 131 -12.50 20.18 18.11
CA GLY A 131 -13.30 19.16 18.80
C GLY A 131 -13.43 17.86 18.00
N ASN A 132 -12.91 17.78 16.77
CA ASN A 132 -12.99 16.63 15.89
C ASN A 132 -11.66 15.88 15.86
N ARG A 133 -11.70 14.59 16.15
CA ARG A 133 -10.51 13.72 16.14
C ARG A 133 -10.04 13.53 14.70
N VAL A 134 -8.84 13.99 14.38
CA VAL A 134 -8.24 13.82 13.06
C VAL A 134 -7.19 12.72 13.12
N PHE A 135 -7.51 11.56 12.55
CA PHE A 135 -6.52 10.51 12.33
C PHE A 135 -5.83 10.74 10.98
N GLU A 136 -4.51 10.74 11.01
CA GLU A 136 -3.65 10.82 9.84
C GLU A 136 -3.26 9.41 9.39
N PRO A 137 -3.70 8.97 8.20
CA PRO A 137 -3.39 7.63 7.72
C PRO A 137 -1.89 7.43 7.47
N GLY A 138 -1.34 6.34 7.99
CA GLY A 138 0.04 5.94 7.74
C GLY A 138 0.26 5.23 6.40
N LEU A 139 1.49 4.77 6.18
CA LEU A 139 1.88 4.01 4.98
C LEU A 139 1.06 2.73 4.82
N ILE A 140 0.71 2.03 5.91
CA ILE A 140 -0.10 0.81 5.83
C ILE A 140 -1.49 1.11 5.24
N ALA A 141 -2.09 2.24 5.62
CA ALA A 141 -3.37 2.68 5.07
C ALA A 141 -3.28 2.95 3.56
N ALA A 142 -2.27 3.71 3.15
CA ALA A 142 -2.01 4.04 1.74
C ALA A 142 -1.73 2.79 0.88
N THR A 143 -1.28 1.69 1.52
CA THR A 143 -0.91 0.45 0.83
C THR A 143 -2.04 -0.57 0.76
N HIS A 144 -3.20 -0.32 1.36
CA HIS A 144 -4.32 -1.25 1.22
C HIS A 144 -4.68 -1.46 -0.26
N ARG A 145 -4.86 -2.72 -0.67
CA ARG A 145 -5.01 -3.18 -2.06
C ARG A 145 -3.81 -2.78 -2.93
N GLY A 146 -2.62 -2.84 -2.32
CA GLY A 146 -1.35 -2.34 -2.83
C GLY A 146 -0.19 -3.32 -2.63
N ILE A 147 1.02 -2.85 -2.95
CA ILE A 147 2.29 -3.51 -2.63
C ILE A 147 3.04 -2.62 -1.65
N LEU A 148 3.43 -3.18 -0.49
CA LEU A 148 4.34 -2.53 0.45
C LEU A 148 5.76 -3.05 0.18
N TYR A 149 6.63 -2.17 -0.28
CA TYR A 149 8.02 -2.49 -0.57
C TYR A 149 8.94 -1.95 0.53
N ILE A 150 9.87 -2.80 0.99
CA ILE A 150 10.87 -2.43 1.98
C ILE A 150 12.25 -2.71 1.38
N ASP A 151 13.07 -1.66 1.24
CA ASP A 151 14.47 -1.83 0.88
C ASP A 151 15.31 -2.05 2.13
N GLU A 152 16.28 -2.95 2.04
CA GLU A 152 17.21 -3.24 3.13
C GLU A 152 16.51 -3.52 4.46
N VAL A 153 15.62 -4.53 4.49
CA VAL A 153 14.82 -4.90 5.68
C VAL A 153 15.65 -5.12 6.93
N ASN A 154 16.93 -5.46 6.78
CA ASN A 154 17.89 -5.65 7.87
C ASN A 154 18.23 -4.35 8.62
N LEU A 155 17.88 -3.18 8.07
CA LEU A 155 18.06 -1.88 8.71
C LEU A 155 16.79 -1.37 9.39
N LEU A 156 15.67 -2.04 9.20
CA LEU A 156 14.40 -1.66 9.80
C LEU A 156 14.39 -2.01 11.29
N ASN A 157 13.76 -1.17 12.10
CA ASN A 157 13.56 -1.45 13.52
C ASN A 157 12.68 -2.71 13.70
N ASP A 158 13.11 -3.65 14.55
CA ASP A 158 12.41 -4.90 14.85
C ASP A 158 10.92 -4.68 15.18
N HIS A 159 10.61 -3.63 15.95
CA HIS A 159 9.22 -3.31 16.31
C HIS A 159 8.34 -2.97 15.10
N LEU A 160 8.91 -2.31 14.08
CA LEU A 160 8.17 -2.01 12.85
C LEU A 160 7.97 -3.27 12.01
N VAL A 161 8.94 -4.19 12.02
CA VAL A 161 8.81 -5.49 11.35
C VAL A 161 7.64 -6.28 11.95
N ASP A 162 7.52 -6.31 13.27
CA ASP A 162 6.43 -7.02 13.96
C ASP A 162 5.05 -6.47 13.57
N ILE A 163 4.88 -5.14 13.64
CA ILE A 163 3.64 -4.46 13.22
C ILE A 163 3.28 -4.80 11.77
N LEU A 164 4.27 -4.82 10.89
CA LEU A 164 4.07 -5.11 9.47
C LEU A 164 3.62 -6.55 9.23
N LEU A 165 4.25 -7.50 9.92
CA LEU A 165 3.91 -8.91 9.80
C LEU A 165 2.51 -9.17 10.37
N ASP A 166 2.15 -8.55 11.49
CA ASP A 166 0.81 -8.63 12.06
C ASP A 166 -0.24 -8.04 11.12
N ALA A 167 0.00 -6.83 10.59
CA ALA A 167 -0.92 -6.18 9.65
C ALA A 167 -1.11 -6.99 8.35
N ALA A 168 -0.02 -7.58 7.82
CA ALA A 168 -0.06 -8.42 6.63
C ALA A 168 -0.78 -9.75 6.87
N ALA A 169 -0.63 -10.34 8.07
CA ALA A 169 -1.28 -11.59 8.43
C ALA A 169 -2.77 -11.41 8.73
N MET A 170 -3.12 -10.36 9.48
CA MET A 170 -4.50 -10.05 9.88
C MET A 170 -5.32 -9.38 8.76
N GLY A 171 -4.65 -8.72 7.80
CA GLY A 171 -5.31 -7.88 6.79
C GLY A 171 -5.99 -6.64 7.37
N ARG A 172 -5.65 -6.28 8.62
CA ARG A 172 -6.13 -5.08 9.32
C ARG A 172 -4.98 -4.47 10.11
N ASN A 173 -4.96 -3.14 10.15
CA ASN A 173 -4.06 -2.37 10.98
C ASN A 173 -4.83 -1.83 12.18
N TYR A 174 -4.26 -2.00 13.38
CA TYR A 174 -4.80 -1.51 14.63
C TYR A 174 -3.87 -0.42 15.15
N VAL A 175 -4.43 0.75 15.45
CA VAL A 175 -3.68 1.88 16.00
C VAL A 175 -4.25 2.20 17.37
N GLU A 176 -3.45 1.96 18.39
CA GLU A 176 -3.81 2.24 19.79
C GLU A 176 -2.92 3.34 20.36
N ARG A 177 -3.51 4.51 20.59
CA ARG A 177 -2.82 5.68 21.15
C ARG A 177 -3.74 6.41 22.11
N GLU A 178 -3.23 6.76 23.28
CA GLU A 178 -3.92 7.65 24.22
C GLU A 178 -5.34 7.20 24.62
N GLY A 179 -5.54 5.89 24.72
CA GLY A 179 -6.85 5.29 25.04
C GLY A 179 -7.84 5.26 23.87
N ILE A 180 -7.39 5.58 22.66
CA ILE A 180 -8.14 5.49 21.40
C ILE A 180 -7.62 4.30 20.61
N SER A 181 -8.55 3.47 20.12
CA SER A 181 -8.25 2.37 19.20
C SER A 181 -8.96 2.62 17.88
N ILE A 182 -8.18 2.71 16.79
CA ILE A 182 -8.66 2.84 15.42
C ILE A 182 -8.26 1.60 14.65
N THR A 183 -9.14 1.11 13.78
CA THR A 183 -8.84 -0.05 12.94
C THR A 183 -9.25 0.23 11.50
N HIS A 184 -8.40 -0.12 10.55
CA HIS A 184 -8.73 -0.07 9.12
C HIS A 184 -8.21 -1.32 8.41
N ARG A 185 -8.74 -1.58 7.20
CA ARG A 185 -8.26 -2.67 6.35
C ARG A 185 -6.84 -2.38 5.85
N SER A 186 -6.07 -3.45 5.72
CA SER A 186 -4.68 -3.42 5.28
C SER A 186 -4.30 -4.73 4.56
N GLU A 187 -5.11 -5.13 3.59
CA GLU A 187 -4.76 -6.23 2.70
C GLU A 187 -3.76 -5.73 1.65
N PHE A 188 -2.51 -6.17 1.72
CA PHE A 188 -1.45 -5.78 0.79
C PHE A 188 -0.43 -6.91 0.55
N ILE A 189 0.32 -6.81 -0.54
CA ILE A 189 1.46 -7.66 -0.85
C ILE A 189 2.69 -7.08 -0.15
N LEU A 190 3.30 -7.84 0.76
CA LEU A 190 4.51 -7.43 1.47
C LEU A 190 5.76 -7.96 0.76
N VAL A 191 6.65 -7.06 0.33
CA VAL A 191 7.92 -7.44 -0.29
C VAL A 191 9.08 -6.72 0.38
N GLY A 192 9.96 -7.50 1.01
CA GLY A 192 11.21 -7.02 1.58
C GLY A 192 12.40 -7.41 0.72
N THR A 193 13.42 -6.56 0.63
CA THR A 193 14.71 -6.93 0.06
C THR A 193 15.84 -6.74 1.05
N MET A 194 16.89 -7.56 0.93
CA MET A 194 18.14 -7.34 1.66
C MET A 194 19.34 -7.69 0.79
N ASN A 195 20.49 -7.12 1.16
CA ASN A 195 21.78 -7.58 0.69
C ASN A 195 22.38 -8.56 1.72
N PRO A 196 22.67 -9.82 1.36
CA PRO A 196 23.48 -10.68 2.20
C PRO A 196 24.92 -10.15 2.17
N GLU A 197 25.44 -9.72 3.31
CA GLU A 197 26.87 -9.36 3.47
C GLU A 197 27.80 -10.53 3.11
#